data_AF-A0A2A4LFA0-F1
#
_entry.id   AF-A0A2A4LFA0-F1
#
_cell.length_a   1.000
_cell.length_b   1.000
_cell.length_c   1.000
_cell.angle_alpha   90.00
_cell.angle_beta   90.00
_cell.angle_gamma   90.00
#
_symmetry.space_group_name_H-M   'P 1'
#
loop_
_entity.id
_entity.type
_entity.pdbx_description
1 polymer ?
#
loop_
_entity_poly.entity_id
_entity_poly.type
_entity_poly.pdbx_seq_one_letter_code
_entity_poly.pdbx_strand_id
1 'polypeptide(L)'
;MSRSSANDAFAKTSFLFGGNATFIENLYAQYQRDPTSVDQQWQEFFSSLNDDTAQVAQSADGPSWQRSDWPVQENGELVSALDSDWSALETDLKPKIEKRSESAAGRRTEDELRAA
;
A
#
# COMPACT_ATOMS: atom_id res chain seq x y z
N MET A 1 -43.05 9.91 10.18
CA MET A 1 -42.28 8.77 10.69
C MET A 1 -41.02 9.32 11.33
N SER A 2 -40.91 9.30 12.66
CA SER A 2 -39.65 9.68 13.31
C SER A 2 -38.59 8.63 12.99
N ARG A 3 -37.38 9.06 12.65
CA ARG A 3 -36.25 8.14 12.61
C ARG A 3 -36.00 7.60 14.02
N SER A 4 -35.51 6.36 14.11
CA SER A 4 -35.01 5.81 15.36
C SER A 4 -33.77 6.60 15.80
N SER A 5 -33.56 6.76 17.12
CA SER A 5 -32.39 7.44 17.67
C SER A 5 -31.07 6.88 17.15
N ALA A 6 -31.00 5.57 16.93
CA ALA A 6 -29.83 4.89 16.36
C ALA A 6 -29.55 5.35 14.91
N ASN A 7 -30.59 5.52 14.09
CA ASN A 7 -30.43 5.96 12.71
C ASN A 7 -30.04 7.43 12.62
N ASP A 8 -30.51 8.26 13.55
CA ASP A 8 -30.12 9.67 13.61
C ASP A 8 -28.66 9.84 14.04
N ALA A 9 -28.18 9.03 15.00
CA ALA A 9 -26.77 9.00 15.37
C ALA A 9 -25.90 8.53 14.19
N PHE A 10 -26.28 7.43 13.53
CA PHE A 10 -25.57 6.91 12.36
C PHE A 10 -25.49 7.94 11.23
N ALA A 11 -26.59 8.64 10.91
CA ALA A 11 -26.59 9.65 9.86
C ALA A 11 -25.67 10.83 10.18
N LYS A 12 -25.49 11.18 11.46
CA LYS A 12 -24.59 12.25 11.89
C LYS A 12 -23.12 11.85 11.85
N THR A 13 -22.78 10.58 12.03
CA THR A 13 -21.38 10.12 12.08
C THR A 13 -20.97 9.27 10.88
N SER A 14 -21.85 9.08 9.90
CA SER A 14 -21.58 8.24 8.71
C SER A 14 -20.40 8.75 7.87
N PHE A 15 -20.07 10.03 7.99
CA PHE A 15 -18.91 10.63 7.36
C PHE A 15 -17.58 10.16 7.99
N LEU A 16 -17.58 9.61 9.21
CA LEU A 16 -16.41 9.06 9.89
C LEU A 16 -16.20 7.60 9.49
N PHE A 17 -15.60 7.36 8.32
CA PHE A 17 -15.32 5.98 7.87
C PHE A 17 -13.86 5.82 7.43
N GLY A 18 -13.31 4.61 7.51
CA GLY A 18 -11.86 4.42 7.33
C GLY A 18 -11.31 4.89 5.97
N GLY A 19 -12.12 4.87 4.92
CA GLY A 19 -11.69 5.27 3.57
C GLY A 19 -11.43 6.78 3.40
N ASN A 20 -11.95 7.64 4.28
CA ASN A 20 -11.67 9.08 4.27
C ASN A 20 -10.87 9.56 5.49
N ALA A 21 -10.30 8.65 6.30
CA ALA A 21 -9.57 8.98 7.52
C ALA A 21 -8.48 10.04 7.28
N THR A 22 -7.60 9.80 6.30
CA THR A 22 -6.51 10.74 5.95
C THR A 22 -7.04 12.13 5.52
N PHE A 23 -8.20 12.20 4.87
CA PHE A 23 -8.79 13.49 4.52
C PHE A 23 -9.24 14.25 5.77
N ILE A 24 -9.91 13.56 6.70
CA ILE A 24 -10.41 14.16 7.95
C ILE A 24 -9.25 14.61 8.84
N GLU A 25 -8.19 13.80 8.95
CA GLU A 25 -6.98 14.15 9.72
C GLU A 25 -6.32 15.42 9.17
N ASN A 26 -6.16 15.52 7.85
CA ASN A 26 -5.64 16.72 7.21
C ASN A 26 -6.57 17.93 7.38
N LEU A 27 -7.89 17.72 7.36
CA LEU A 27 -8.87 18.77 7.60
C LEU A 27 -8.81 19.27 9.04
N TYR A 28 -8.61 18.37 10.01
CA TYR A 28 -8.46 18.73 11.41
C TYR A 28 -7.15 19.48 11.65
N ALA A 29 -6.04 19.06 11.05
CA ALA A 29 -4.78 19.78 11.08
C ALA A 29 -4.85 21.16 10.40
N GLN A 30 -5.72 21.35 9.41
CA GLN A 30 -6.04 22.67 8.85
C GLN A 30 -6.82 23.52 9.86
N TYR A 31 -7.88 22.97 10.46
CA TYR A 31 -8.68 23.64 11.49
C TYR A 31 -7.83 24.12 12.69
N GLN A 32 -6.89 23.30 13.16
CA GLN A 32 -6.01 23.68 14.27
C GLN A 32 -5.07 24.84 13.92
N ARG A 33 -4.76 25.05 12.63
CA ARG A 33 -3.96 26.19 12.15
C ARG A 33 -4.83 27.43 11.97
N ASP A 34 -6.00 27.26 11.38
CA ASP A 34 -6.98 28.32 11.15
C ASP A 34 -8.40 27.74 11.25
N PRO A 35 -9.14 28.04 12.34
CA PRO A 35 -10.51 27.56 12.50
C PRO A 35 -11.46 28.00 11.37
N THR A 36 -11.17 29.12 10.70
CA THR A 36 -11.99 29.65 9.61
C THR A 36 -11.72 28.99 8.26
N SER A 37 -10.70 28.13 8.16
CA SER A 37 -10.33 27.43 6.94
C SER A 37 -11.24 26.25 6.59
N VAL A 38 -12.17 25.89 7.48
CA VAL A 38 -13.10 24.77 7.30
C VAL A 38 -14.53 25.22 7.50
N ASP A 39 -15.48 24.49 6.91
CA ASP A 39 -16.91 24.82 7.04
C ASP A 39 -17.40 24.74 8.48
N GLN A 40 -18.45 25.49 8.81
CA GLN A 40 -18.99 25.59 10.17
C GLN A 40 -19.29 24.22 10.81
N GLN A 41 -19.83 23.26 10.06
CA GLN A 41 -20.11 21.90 10.57
C GLN A 41 -18.84 21.19 11.07
N TRP A 42 -17.72 21.41 10.38
CA TRP A 42 -16.42 20.89 10.78
C TRP A 42 -15.85 21.62 11.99
N GLN A 43 -16.04 22.94 12.08
CA GLN A 43 -15.64 23.71 13.25
C GLN A 43 -16.38 23.24 14.51
N GLU A 44 -17.69 23.02 14.41
CA GLU A 44 -18.51 22.49 15.51
C GLU A 44 -18.07 21.08 15.92
N PHE A 45 -17.77 20.22 14.95
CA PHE A 45 -17.27 18.88 15.23
C PHE A 45 -15.89 18.90 15.89
N PHE A 46 -14.91 19.59 15.29
CA PHE A 46 -13.53 19.63 15.79
C PHE A 46 -13.38 20.39 17.11
N SER A 47 -14.18 21.43 17.37
CA SER A 47 -14.20 22.10 18.68
C SER A 47 -14.74 21.22 19.81
N SER A 48 -15.50 20.16 19.47
CA SER A 48 -15.93 19.16 20.45
C SER A 48 -14.83 18.15 20.81
N LEU A 49 -13.79 18.05 19.97
CA LEU A 49 -12.61 17.21 20.18
C LEU A 49 -11.57 18.04 20.95
N ASN A 50 -11.52 17.85 22.27
CA ASN A 50 -10.53 18.50 23.16
C ASN A 50 -9.14 17.85 23.03
N ASP A 51 -8.69 17.58 21.82
CA ASP A 51 -7.39 16.96 21.56
C ASP A 51 -6.27 18.00 21.58
N ASP A 52 -5.06 17.56 21.91
CA ASP A 52 -3.87 18.40 21.91
C ASP A 52 -3.46 18.76 20.47
N THR A 53 -3.26 20.05 20.19
CA THR A 53 -2.93 20.55 18.85
C THR A 53 -1.67 19.91 18.27
N ALA A 54 -0.67 19.59 19.09
CA ALA A 54 0.55 18.94 18.66
C ALA A 54 0.32 17.47 18.30
N GLN A 55 -0.57 16.78 19.02
CA GLN A 55 -0.96 15.40 18.69
C GLN A 55 -1.75 15.34 17.39
N VAL A 56 -2.61 16.33 17.13
CA VAL A 56 -3.36 16.43 15.88
C VAL A 56 -2.43 16.64 14.69
N ALA A 57 -1.45 17.55 14.83
CA ALA A 57 -0.44 17.77 13.80
C ALA A 57 0.38 16.49 13.53
N GLN A 58 0.85 15.82 14.58
CA GLN A 58 1.61 14.57 14.45
C GLN A 58 0.80 13.45 13.78
N SER A 59 -0.50 13.38 14.06
CA SER A 59 -1.38 12.38 13.45
C SER A 59 -1.51 12.60 11.94
N ALA A 60 -1.56 13.86 11.49
CA ALA A 60 -1.61 14.20 10.07
C ALA A 60 -0.32 13.88 9.30
N ASP A 61 0.84 13.82 9.98
CA ASP A 61 2.12 13.42 9.38
C ASP A 61 2.19 11.91 9.08
N GLY A 62 1.21 11.14 9.56
CA GLY A 62 1.10 9.71 9.34
C GLY A 62 1.59 8.87 10.52
N PRO A 63 1.35 7.56 10.47
CA PRO A 63 1.64 6.68 11.59
C PRO A 63 3.15 6.49 11.78
N SER A 64 3.61 6.51 13.03
CA SER A 64 5.03 6.29 13.38
C SER A 64 5.56 4.91 13.00
N TRP A 65 4.67 3.95 12.71
CA TRP A 65 5.02 2.60 12.26
C TRP A 65 5.03 2.47 10.73
N GLN A 66 4.75 3.56 9.98
CA GLN A 66 4.85 3.56 8.53
C GLN A 66 6.29 3.27 8.12
N ARG A 67 6.45 2.19 7.37
CA ARG A 67 7.73 1.74 6.84
C ARG A 67 7.80 2.09 5.36
N SER A 68 8.87 2.77 4.95
CA SER A 68 9.13 3.12 3.55
C SER A 68 9.45 1.90 2.69
N ASP A 69 9.89 0.82 3.30
CA ASP A 69 10.30 -0.43 2.67
C ASP A 69 9.19 -1.51 2.71
N TRP A 70 7.96 -1.14 3.07
CA TRP A 70 6.81 -2.04 3.11
C TRP A 70 5.87 -1.82 1.90
N PRO A 71 5.28 -2.88 1.31
CA PRO A 71 5.53 -4.29 1.60
C PRO A 71 6.92 -4.72 1.13
N VAL A 72 7.60 -5.52 1.96
CA VAL A 72 8.86 -6.14 1.57
C VAL A 72 8.56 -7.08 0.41
N GLN A 73 9.28 -6.91 -0.71
CA GLN A 73 9.15 -7.83 -1.83
C GLN A 73 9.78 -9.17 -1.40
N GLU A 74 8.93 -10.15 -1.10
CA GLU A 74 9.36 -11.51 -0.79
C GLU A 74 9.85 -12.14 -2.10
N ASN A 75 11.16 -12.33 -2.22
CA ASN A 75 11.77 -12.82 -3.45
C ASN A 75 12.32 -14.23 -3.18
N GLY A 76 11.80 -15.24 -3.87
CA GLY A 76 12.27 -16.61 -3.73
C GLY A 76 11.51 -17.59 -4.60
N GLU A 77 12.09 -18.77 -4.86
CA GLU A 77 11.54 -19.80 -5.76
C GLU A 77 10.08 -20.16 -5.44
N LEU A 78 9.71 -20.26 -4.15
CA LEU A 78 8.33 -20.58 -3.75
C LEU A 78 7.33 -19.46 -4.06
N VAL A 79 7.76 -18.20 -4.00
CA VAL A 79 6.93 -17.04 -4.35
C VAL A 79 6.79 -16.97 -5.87
N SER A 80 7.91 -17.10 -6.59
CA SER A 80 7.95 -17.18 -8.06
C SER A 80 7.12 -18.34 -8.62
N ALA A 81 7.05 -19.48 -7.92
CA ALA A 81 6.20 -20.60 -8.30
C ALA A 81 4.70 -20.28 -8.19
N LEU A 82 4.32 -19.33 -7.32
CA LEU A 82 2.93 -18.94 -7.10
C LEU A 82 2.49 -17.77 -7.99
N ASP A 83 3.34 -16.76 -8.20
CA ASP A 83 3.02 -15.56 -8.98
C ASP A 83 3.57 -15.56 -10.42
N SER A 84 4.38 -16.57 -10.77
CA SER A 84 5.07 -16.72 -12.06
C SER A 84 6.11 -15.64 -12.38
N ASP A 85 6.57 -14.86 -11.39
CA ASP A 85 7.68 -13.91 -11.56
C ASP A 85 9.04 -14.60 -11.38
N TRP A 86 9.64 -15.01 -12.50
CA TRP A 86 10.97 -15.65 -12.55
C TRP A 86 12.10 -14.70 -12.99
N SER A 87 11.83 -13.39 -13.07
CA SER A 87 12.75 -12.40 -13.65
C SER A 87 14.13 -12.35 -12.97
N ALA A 88 14.17 -12.52 -11.65
CA ALA A 88 15.41 -12.58 -10.88
C ALA A 88 16.26 -13.81 -11.25
N LEU A 89 15.63 -14.97 -11.43
CA LEU A 89 16.31 -16.22 -11.78
C LEU A 89 16.84 -16.20 -13.22
N GLU A 90 16.08 -15.61 -14.15
CA GLU A 90 16.50 -15.47 -15.55
C GLU A 90 17.81 -14.69 -15.68
N THR A 91 17.97 -13.60 -14.91
CA THR A 91 19.18 -12.78 -14.90
C THR A 91 20.42 -13.60 -14.51
N ASP A 92 20.29 -14.48 -13.52
CA ASP A 92 21.40 -15.30 -13.03
C ASP A 92 21.68 -16.55 -13.87
N LEU A 93 20.65 -17.13 -14.50
CA LEU A 93 20.77 -18.37 -15.27
C LEU A 93 21.15 -18.13 -16.73
N LYS A 94 20.68 -17.05 -17.35
CA LYS A 94 20.96 -16.74 -18.77
C LYS A 94 22.45 -16.86 -19.14
N PRO A 95 23.39 -16.20 -18.45
CA PRO A 95 24.81 -16.30 -18.81
C PRO A 95 25.40 -17.70 -18.56
N LYS A 96 24.88 -18.45 -17.58
CA LYS A 96 25.31 -19.83 -17.30
C LYS A 96 24.82 -20.80 -18.38
N ILE A 97 23.61 -20.60 -18.88
CA ILE A 97 23.03 -21.40 -19.97
C ILE A 97 23.79 -21.14 -21.26
N GLU A 98 24.07 -19.88 -21.61
CA GLU A 98 24.85 -19.50 -22.80
C GLU A 98 26.26 -20.12 -22.75
N LYS A 99 26.98 -19.97 -21.64
CA LYS A 99 28.29 -20.60 -21.46
C LYS A 99 28.24 -22.13 -21.59
N ARG A 100 27.19 -22.75 -21.06
CA ARG A 100 27.03 -24.21 -21.11
C ARG A 100 26.63 -24.68 -22.50
N SER A 101 25.78 -23.95 -23.22
CA SER A 101 25.37 -24.28 -24.59
C SER A 101 26.54 -24.20 -25.55
N GLU A 102 27.43 -23.22 -25.42
CA GLU A 102 28.69 -23.13 -26.16
C GLU A 102 29.59 -24.35 -25.92
N SER A 103 29.74 -24.78 -24.66
CA SER A 103 30.52 -25.97 -24.31
C SER A 103 29.85 -27.31 -24.71
N ALA A 104 28.52 -27.31 -24.90
CA ALA A 104 27.74 -28.49 -25.28
C ALA A 104 27.51 -28.61 -26.79
N ALA A 105 27.61 -27.51 -27.55
CA ALA A 105 27.51 -27.47 -29.01
C ALA A 105 28.61 -28.29 -29.72
N GLY A 106 29.70 -28.62 -29.01
CA GLY A 106 30.72 -29.56 -29.48
C GLY A 106 30.41 -31.04 -29.24
N ARG A 107 29.27 -31.41 -28.62
CA ARG A 107 29.00 -32.78 -28.14
C ARG A 107 27.78 -33.47 -28.77
N ARG A 108 26.98 -32.81 -29.61
CA ARG A 108 25.89 -33.46 -30.36
C ARG A 108 26.03 -33.12 -31.84
N THR A 109 26.38 -34.11 -32.64
CA THR A 109 26.31 -34.02 -34.10
C THR A 109 24.85 -34.06 -34.54
N GLU A 110 24.52 -33.32 -35.61
CA GLU A 110 23.15 -33.16 -36.13
C GLU A 110 22.44 -34.50 -36.44
N ASP A 111 23.23 -35.56 -36.70
CA ASP A 111 22.75 -36.92 -36.92
C ASP A 111 22.12 -37.57 -35.67
N GLU A 112 22.58 -37.26 -34.45
CA GLU A 112 21.98 -37.81 -33.22
C GLU A 112 20.63 -37.14 -32.90
N LEU A 113 20.38 -35.93 -33.41
CA LEU A 113 19.15 -35.19 -33.17
C LEU A 113 18.01 -35.57 -34.13
N ARG A 114 18.33 -36.11 -35.32
CA ARG A 114 17.34 -36.56 -36.31
C ARG A 114 16.93 -38.04 -36.18
N ALA A 115 17.63 -38.80 -35.33
CA ALA A 115 17.39 -40.23 -35.12
C ALA A 115 16.47 -40.57 -33.93
N ALA A 116 15.93 -39.56 -33.24
CA ALA A 116 14.94 -39.69 -32.16
C ALA A 116 13.55 -39.28 -32.65
#